data_AF-G0V338-F1
#
_entry.id   AF-G0V338-F1
#
_cell.length_a   1.000
_cell.length_b   1.000
_cell.length_c   1.000
_cell.angle_alpha   90.00
_cell.angle_beta   90.00
_cell.angle_gamma   90.00
#
_symmetry.space_group_name_H-M   'P 1'
#
loop_
_entity.id
_entity.type
_entity.pdbx_description
1 polymer ?
#
loop_
_entity_poly.entity_id
_entity_poly.type
_entity_poly.pdbx_seq_one_letter_code
_entity_poly.pdbx_strand_id
1 'polypeptide(L)'
;MKGGSSVSRVSTQGDNDVRDGADWRIHNNKPLIAVCMLTGIVVLAVHWRSISITRTDISLPHIMGSMQLKCRSIGEAFNSTSKDNVLHPVPTQFGVSVWVEREDWSVLVHDTLDRVEEALSTVEDRKQRFVQRIVRVSPPNAESSSRRVSSNSNKVSEDPLATAATKQQLGLGVARHAYALNLHEELLMHAVSFFAVSEPDGKSVRCFLFDERRAYCTVPNNAAPDVIKREIPAAIGTLMAGWMEIDNFHSVDAKNRWAATRNARSCHYALRALKQLKMSVDAHSEMPIPEGVNGAVVRLQTLINEGKFAQLARAADDLQFHQLLLPQIYIPWDQALVNHLSILMPIYGVVTLGVKLIKEAHQSKYEMTFI
;
A
#
# COMPACT_ATOMS: atom_id res chain seq x y z
N MET A 1 55.41 -68.72 88.80
CA MET A 1 56.31 -67.56 88.84
C MET A 1 56.90 -67.37 87.45
N LYS A 2 56.85 -66.13 86.92
CA LYS A 2 57.62 -65.56 85.80
C LYS A 2 57.65 -66.42 84.51
N GLY A 3 56.94 -66.09 83.44
CA GLY A 3 56.94 -64.80 82.75
C GLY A 3 57.89 -64.90 81.55
N GLY A 4 57.41 -64.61 80.34
CA GLY A 4 58.28 -64.48 79.16
C GLY A 4 57.64 -64.93 77.86
N SER A 5 57.15 -63.95 77.09
CA SER A 5 56.65 -64.07 75.73
C SER A 5 57.57 -64.78 74.76
N SER A 6 56.94 -65.47 73.81
CA SER A 6 57.06 -65.30 72.36
C SER A 6 57.04 -66.66 71.68
N VAL A 7 56.26 -66.78 70.61
CA VAL A 7 56.53 -67.56 69.37
C VAL A 7 55.23 -67.69 68.56
N SER A 8 55.34 -67.28 67.30
CA SER A 8 54.59 -67.69 66.11
C SER A 8 53.12 -67.31 65.91
N ARG A 9 52.90 -66.50 64.87
CA ARG A 9 52.00 -66.90 63.77
C ARG A 9 52.46 -66.31 62.44
N VAL A 10 52.95 -67.20 61.59
CA VAL A 10 53.01 -67.07 60.13
C VAL A 10 51.86 -67.91 59.56
N SER A 11 51.37 -67.48 58.39
CA SER A 11 50.53 -68.19 57.39
C SER A 11 49.01 -67.99 57.43
N THR A 12 48.54 -67.18 56.47
CA THR A 12 47.50 -67.43 55.43
C THR A 12 47.46 -66.15 54.58
N GLN A 13 48.00 -66.05 53.36
CA GLN A 13 47.71 -66.73 52.08
C GLN A 13 46.22 -66.74 51.69
N GLY A 14 45.94 -66.04 50.57
CA GLY A 14 44.71 -66.08 49.77
C GLY A 14 43.54 -65.30 50.38
N ASP A 15 42.75 -64.50 49.68
CA ASP A 15 42.59 -64.30 48.24
C ASP A 15 41.79 -63.00 48.04
N ASN A 16 42.09 -62.33 46.92
CA ASN A 16 41.18 -61.55 46.08
C ASN A 16 40.06 -60.73 46.74
N ASP A 17 40.21 -59.40 46.75
CA ASP A 17 39.07 -58.54 46.44
C ASP A 17 39.51 -57.21 45.80
N VAL A 18 39.25 -57.14 44.48
CA VAL A 18 38.70 -56.00 43.75
C VAL A 18 39.16 -54.61 44.17
N ARG A 19 40.17 -54.07 43.47
CA ARG A 19 40.33 -52.62 43.24
C ARG A 19 40.91 -52.32 41.85
N ASP A 20 40.27 -52.85 40.82
CA ASP A 20 40.29 -52.20 39.49
C ASP A 20 39.04 -51.31 39.43
N GLY A 21 39.21 -50.04 39.78
CA GLY A 21 38.08 -49.14 39.97
C GLY A 21 38.48 -47.69 40.01
N ALA A 22 39.21 -47.21 39.00
CA ALA A 22 39.32 -45.79 38.70
C ALA A 22 39.92 -45.53 37.31
N ASP A 23 39.32 -46.08 36.25
CA ASP A 23 39.55 -45.55 34.90
C ASP A 23 38.21 -45.10 34.31
N TRP A 24 37.57 -44.15 35.00
CA TRP A 24 36.43 -43.42 34.47
C TRP A 24 36.95 -42.53 33.35
N ARG A 25 37.02 -43.11 32.16
CA ARG A 25 37.33 -42.47 30.87
C ARG A 25 37.08 -40.97 30.92
N ILE A 26 38.15 -40.18 30.87
CA ILE A 26 38.09 -38.75 30.57
C ILE A 26 37.58 -38.64 29.13
N HIS A 27 36.25 -38.76 28.97
CA HIS A 27 35.56 -38.68 27.69
C HIS A 27 35.79 -37.28 27.16
N ASN A 28 36.61 -37.19 26.11
CA ASN A 28 36.94 -35.94 25.44
C ASN A 28 35.67 -35.38 24.78
N ASN A 29 34.84 -34.66 25.54
CA ASN A 29 33.58 -34.05 25.12
C ASN A 29 33.79 -32.73 24.35
N LYS A 30 35.05 -32.37 24.06
CA LYS A 30 35.42 -31.18 23.29
C LYS A 30 34.66 -31.00 21.97
N PRO A 31 34.42 -32.03 21.12
CA PRO A 31 33.70 -31.81 19.86
C PRO A 31 32.20 -31.51 20.07
N LEU A 32 31.56 -32.11 21.08
CA LEU A 32 30.16 -31.82 21.41
C LEU A 32 30.00 -30.40 21.95
N ILE A 33 30.87 -30.00 22.87
CA ILE A 33 30.88 -28.64 23.42
C ILE A 33 31.12 -27.63 22.29
N ALA A 34 32.03 -27.92 21.36
CA ALA A 34 32.29 -27.08 20.20
C ALA A 34 31.07 -26.92 19.29
N VAL A 35 30.33 -28.01 18.99
CA VAL A 35 29.11 -27.94 18.18
C VAL A 35 28.02 -27.14 18.89
N CYS A 36 27.75 -27.38 20.18
CA CYS A 36 26.75 -26.62 20.93
C CYS A 36 27.09 -25.12 20.99
N MET A 37 28.37 -24.79 21.24
CA MET A 37 28.84 -23.40 21.25
C MET A 37 28.70 -22.75 19.87
N LEU A 38 29.06 -23.45 18.80
CA LEU A 38 28.91 -22.95 17.42
C LEU A 38 27.44 -22.65 17.11
N THR A 39 26.52 -23.57 17.42
CA THR A 39 25.09 -23.38 17.19
C THR A 39 24.54 -22.21 18.01
N GLY A 40 24.95 -22.08 19.27
CA GLY A 40 24.60 -20.95 20.12
C GLY A 40 25.10 -19.62 19.55
N ILE A 41 26.34 -19.58 19.07
CA ILE A 41 26.93 -18.40 18.40
C ILE A 41 26.17 -18.05 17.13
N VAL A 42 25.82 -19.03 16.29
CA VAL A 42 25.05 -18.79 15.05
C VAL A 42 23.66 -18.24 15.37
N VAL A 43 22.97 -18.81 16.36
CA VAL A 43 21.66 -18.31 16.82
C VAL A 43 21.77 -16.87 17.34
N LEU A 44 22.76 -16.61 18.21
CA LEU A 44 23.03 -15.27 18.76
C LEU A 44 23.40 -14.29 17.65
N ALA A 45 24.19 -14.70 16.65
CA ALA A 45 24.58 -13.86 15.52
C ALA A 45 23.38 -13.54 14.62
N VAL A 46 22.50 -14.51 14.34
CA VAL A 46 21.26 -14.29 13.58
C VAL A 46 20.31 -13.39 14.36
N HIS A 47 20.15 -13.58 15.67
CA HIS A 47 19.34 -12.71 16.53
C HIS A 47 19.92 -11.30 16.61
N TRP A 48 21.21 -11.18 16.89
CA TRP A 48 21.91 -9.91 16.92
C TRP A 48 21.75 -9.19 15.59
N ARG A 49 21.96 -9.87 14.47
CA ARG A 49 21.75 -9.31 13.13
C ARG A 49 20.30 -8.88 12.90
N SER A 50 19.34 -9.71 13.28
CA SER A 50 17.90 -9.41 13.17
C SER A 50 17.47 -8.23 14.05
N ILE A 51 18.14 -7.99 15.18
CA ILE A 51 17.83 -6.90 16.13
C ILE A 51 18.57 -5.61 15.77
N SER A 52 19.82 -5.72 15.32
CA SER A 52 20.71 -4.58 15.07
C SER A 52 20.57 -3.99 13.67
N ILE A 53 20.32 -4.80 12.64
CA ILE A 53 20.21 -4.31 11.25
C ILE A 53 18.82 -3.74 10.96
N THR A 54 17.80 -4.16 11.70
CA THR A 54 16.41 -3.81 11.36
C THR A 54 15.94 -2.46 11.88
N ARG A 55 16.79 -1.66 12.54
CA ARG A 55 16.38 -0.35 13.05
C ARG A 55 16.67 0.77 12.05
N THR A 56 15.61 1.37 11.53
CA THR A 56 15.68 2.63 10.78
C THR A 56 15.18 3.78 11.63
N ASP A 57 16.02 4.78 11.87
CA ASP A 57 15.58 6.02 12.52
C ASP A 57 14.79 6.86 11.52
N ILE A 58 13.46 6.84 11.62
CA ILE A 58 12.64 7.80 10.91
C ILE A 58 12.71 9.12 11.68
N SER A 59 13.50 10.06 11.18
CA SER A 59 13.53 11.42 11.69
C SER A 59 12.25 12.18 11.30
N LEU A 60 11.08 11.74 11.80
CA LEU A 60 9.77 12.35 11.53
C LEU A 60 9.76 13.86 11.77
N PRO A 61 10.38 14.42 12.83
CA PRO A 61 10.45 15.87 13.02
C PRO A 61 11.18 16.59 11.87
N HIS A 62 12.26 15.99 11.36
CA HIS A 62 13.01 16.56 10.24
C HIS A 62 12.19 16.51 8.94
N ILE A 63 11.55 15.37 8.64
CA ILE A 63 10.68 15.21 7.47
C ILE A 63 9.51 16.20 7.52
N MET A 64 8.83 16.29 8.66
CA MET A 64 7.74 17.24 8.87
C MET A 64 8.20 18.69 8.73
N GLY A 65 9.38 19.03 9.25
CA GLY A 65 9.97 20.37 9.12
C GLY A 65 10.28 20.73 7.66
N SER A 66 10.96 19.84 6.93
CA SER A 66 11.26 20.00 5.51
C SER A 66 9.99 20.11 4.68
N MET A 67 8.98 19.27 4.98
CA MET A 67 7.68 19.33 4.32
C MET A 67 6.97 20.66 4.62
N GLN A 68 6.94 21.12 5.87
CA GLN A 68 6.29 22.36 6.24
C GLN A 68 6.94 23.57 5.54
N LEU A 69 8.26 23.59 5.43
CA LEU A 69 9.00 24.59 4.66
C LEU A 69 8.56 24.59 3.19
N LYS A 70 8.51 23.41 2.56
CA LYS A 70 8.08 23.27 1.16
C LYS A 70 6.61 23.66 0.97
N CYS A 71 5.73 23.33 1.91
CA CYS A 71 4.31 23.71 1.84
C CYS A 71 4.12 25.22 1.98
N ARG A 72 4.91 25.89 2.81
CA ARG A 72 4.89 27.36 2.93
C ARG A 72 5.32 28.05 1.64
N SER A 73 6.13 27.42 0.78
CA SER A 73 6.50 28.01 -0.51
C SER A 73 5.35 28.06 -1.51
N ILE A 74 4.22 27.39 -1.25
CA ILE A 74 2.98 27.51 -2.05
C ILE A 74 2.32 28.89 -1.83
N GLY A 75 2.68 29.59 -0.74
CA GLY A 75 2.23 30.95 -0.48
C GLY A 75 0.81 31.03 0.06
N GLU A 76 0.03 32.00 -0.45
CA GLU A 76 -1.28 32.35 0.09
C GLU A 76 -2.28 31.18 0.06
N ALA A 77 -2.26 30.36 -0.99
CA ALA A 77 -3.15 29.21 -1.12
C ALA A 77 -3.00 28.20 0.04
N PHE A 78 -1.77 28.05 0.58
CA PHE A 78 -1.55 27.20 1.75
C PHE A 78 -2.13 27.80 3.04
N ASN A 79 -2.07 29.12 3.18
CA ASN A 79 -2.56 29.83 4.36
C ASN A 79 -4.09 29.98 4.38
N SER A 80 -4.72 30.13 3.20
CA SER A 80 -6.17 30.30 3.05
C SER A 80 -6.94 28.98 3.06
N THR A 81 -6.30 27.86 2.70
CA THR A 81 -6.93 26.55 2.72
C THR A 81 -7.11 26.04 4.15
N SER A 82 -8.34 25.68 4.53
CA SER A 82 -8.65 25.10 5.86
C SER A 82 -7.92 23.78 6.08
N LYS A 83 -7.28 23.66 7.26
CA LYS A 83 -6.55 22.47 7.70
C LYS A 83 -7.46 21.29 8.05
N ASP A 84 -8.70 21.58 8.44
CA ASP A 84 -9.57 20.61 9.11
C ASP A 84 -10.49 19.83 8.15
N ASN A 85 -10.51 20.19 6.86
CA ASN A 85 -11.45 19.62 5.89
C ASN A 85 -10.83 18.57 4.94
N VAL A 86 -9.54 18.22 5.08
CA VAL A 86 -8.86 17.30 4.15
C VAL A 86 -8.73 15.90 4.74
N LEU A 87 -9.80 15.11 4.59
CA LEU A 87 -9.90 13.73 5.09
C LEU A 87 -9.36 12.67 4.12
N HIS A 88 -9.20 13.02 2.85
CA HIS A 88 -8.70 12.11 1.81
C HIS A 88 -7.57 12.75 1.01
N PRO A 89 -6.63 11.95 0.45
CA PRO A 89 -5.62 12.47 -0.45
C PRO A 89 -6.30 13.08 -1.67
N VAL A 90 -5.66 14.10 -2.22
CA VAL A 90 -6.07 14.67 -3.49
C VAL A 90 -5.69 13.68 -4.61
N PRO A 91 -6.57 13.38 -5.57
CA PRO A 91 -6.31 12.34 -6.55
C PRO A 91 -5.18 12.75 -7.49
N THR A 92 -4.11 11.96 -7.63
CA THR A 92 -2.95 12.29 -8.46
C THR A 92 -3.26 12.22 -9.95
N GLN A 93 -4.25 11.43 -10.36
CA GLN A 93 -4.73 11.31 -11.73
C GLN A 93 -6.26 11.35 -11.77
N PHE A 94 -6.80 11.75 -12.92
CA PHE A 94 -8.23 11.69 -13.21
C PHE A 94 -8.49 10.68 -14.30
N GLY A 95 -9.57 9.93 -14.16
CA GLY A 95 -10.02 8.96 -15.14
C GLY A 95 -11.41 9.32 -15.64
N VAL A 96 -11.63 9.23 -16.93
CA VAL A 96 -12.92 9.55 -17.56
C VAL A 96 -13.32 8.41 -18.45
N SER A 97 -14.49 7.87 -18.20
CA SER A 97 -15.10 6.84 -19.03
C SER A 97 -16.31 7.42 -19.75
N VAL A 98 -16.31 7.35 -21.08
CA VAL A 98 -17.34 7.93 -21.92
C VAL A 98 -17.95 6.85 -22.79
N TRP A 99 -19.26 6.67 -22.67
CA TRP A 99 -20.04 5.82 -23.56
C TRP A 99 -20.75 6.71 -24.56
N VAL A 100 -20.59 6.40 -25.85
CA VAL A 100 -21.31 7.09 -26.93
C VAL A 100 -22.18 6.10 -27.67
N GLU A 101 -23.43 6.46 -27.97
CA GLU A 101 -24.32 5.61 -28.76
C GLU A 101 -23.92 5.55 -30.24
N ARG A 102 -23.26 6.61 -30.74
CA ARG A 102 -22.81 6.69 -32.13
C ARG A 102 -21.29 6.76 -32.25
N GLU A 103 -20.76 6.06 -33.24
CA GLU A 103 -19.31 5.99 -33.49
C GLU A 103 -18.71 7.34 -33.90
N ASP A 104 -19.45 8.15 -34.68
CA ASP A 104 -18.98 9.47 -35.13
C ASP A 104 -18.78 10.47 -33.98
N TRP A 105 -19.39 10.23 -32.82
CA TRP A 105 -19.19 11.06 -31.62
C TRP A 105 -17.89 10.72 -30.88
N SER A 106 -17.36 9.50 -31.06
CA SER A 106 -16.18 9.05 -30.33
C SER A 106 -14.95 9.91 -30.64
N VAL A 107 -14.78 10.33 -31.90
CA VAL A 107 -13.67 11.20 -32.33
C VAL A 107 -13.74 12.55 -31.62
N LEU A 108 -14.93 13.15 -31.55
CA LEU A 108 -15.11 14.44 -30.85
C LEU A 108 -14.81 14.32 -29.36
N VAL A 109 -15.18 13.20 -28.74
CA VAL A 109 -14.86 12.92 -27.34
C VAL A 109 -13.35 12.83 -27.14
N HIS A 110 -12.65 12.07 -27.98
CA HIS A 110 -11.20 11.93 -27.89
C HIS A 110 -10.49 13.27 -28.03
N ASP A 111 -10.80 14.04 -29.07
CA ASP A 111 -10.21 15.36 -29.33
C ASP A 111 -10.45 16.33 -28.17
N THR A 112 -11.64 16.27 -27.57
CA THR A 112 -11.96 17.13 -26.42
C THR A 112 -11.15 16.77 -25.20
N LEU A 113 -11.03 15.47 -24.88
CA LEU A 113 -10.24 15.01 -23.75
C LEU A 113 -8.75 15.32 -23.94
N ASP A 114 -8.23 15.25 -25.17
CA ASP A 114 -6.86 15.66 -25.48
C ASP A 114 -6.64 17.16 -25.19
N ARG A 115 -7.58 18.02 -25.57
CA ARG A 115 -7.49 19.46 -25.26
C ARG A 115 -7.57 19.76 -23.76
N VAL A 116 -8.39 19.01 -23.02
CA VAL A 116 -8.46 19.13 -21.56
C VAL A 116 -7.14 18.72 -20.93
N GLU A 117 -6.56 17.60 -21.36
CA GLU A 117 -5.25 17.14 -20.88
C GLU A 117 -4.15 18.16 -21.22
N GLU A 118 -4.11 18.68 -22.45
CA GLU A 118 -3.16 19.71 -22.87
C GLU A 118 -3.29 20.96 -21.98
N ALA A 119 -4.51 21.42 -21.72
CA ALA A 119 -4.76 22.57 -20.87
C ALA A 119 -4.25 22.38 -19.43
N LEU A 120 -4.27 21.15 -18.91
CA LEU A 120 -3.80 20.81 -17.56
C LEU A 120 -2.28 20.56 -17.51
N SER A 121 -1.72 19.97 -18.56
CA SER A 121 -0.29 19.63 -18.68
C SER A 121 0.64 20.86 -18.66
N THR A 122 0.11 22.06 -18.93
CA THR A 122 0.89 23.30 -18.78
C THR A 122 1.26 23.60 -17.32
N VAL A 123 0.65 22.91 -16.36
CA VAL A 123 0.77 23.19 -14.92
C VAL A 123 1.49 22.07 -14.14
N GLU A 124 1.49 20.83 -14.63
CA GLU A 124 2.17 19.68 -14.01
C GLU A 124 3.18 19.01 -14.98
N ASP A 125 4.28 18.47 -14.46
CA ASP A 125 5.45 18.00 -15.22
C ASP A 125 5.12 16.92 -16.30
N ARG A 126 5.67 17.09 -17.52
CA ARG A 126 5.22 16.53 -18.81
C ARG A 126 5.40 15.01 -19.02
N LYS A 127 5.73 14.23 -18.00
CA LYS A 127 6.21 12.84 -18.21
C LYS A 127 5.13 11.76 -18.14
N GLN A 128 3.93 12.06 -17.63
CA GLN A 128 2.84 11.08 -17.48
C GLN A 128 1.48 11.68 -17.85
N ARG A 129 0.58 10.83 -18.36
CA ARG A 129 -0.81 11.21 -18.65
C ARG A 129 -1.55 11.52 -17.36
N PHE A 130 -2.16 12.70 -17.31
CA PHE A 130 -2.94 13.15 -16.17
C PHE A 130 -4.40 12.69 -16.24
N VAL A 131 -4.91 12.56 -17.47
CA VAL A 131 -6.29 12.13 -17.75
C VAL A 131 -6.28 10.74 -18.41
N GLN A 132 -6.61 9.71 -17.63
CA GLN A 132 -6.90 8.38 -18.18
C GLN A 132 -8.26 8.41 -18.86
N ARG A 133 -8.38 7.84 -20.06
CA ARG A 133 -9.63 7.87 -20.83
C ARG A 133 -10.03 6.51 -21.35
N ILE A 134 -11.33 6.23 -21.25
CA ILE A 134 -11.97 5.03 -21.80
C ILE A 134 -13.14 5.51 -22.62
N VAL A 135 -13.08 5.38 -23.94
CA VAL A 135 -14.22 5.73 -24.81
C VAL A 135 -14.78 4.44 -25.40
N ARG A 136 -16.07 4.21 -25.21
CA ARG A 136 -16.77 3.02 -25.70
C ARG A 136 -17.95 3.41 -26.56
N VAL A 137 -18.00 2.85 -27.76
CA VAL A 137 -19.21 2.91 -28.58
C VAL A 137 -20.16 1.85 -28.04
N SER A 138 -21.29 2.27 -27.50
CA SER A 138 -22.33 1.36 -27.05
C SER A 138 -23.14 0.93 -28.27
N PRO A 139 -23.38 -0.38 -28.47
CA PRO A 139 -24.24 -0.80 -29.56
C PRO A 139 -25.61 -0.16 -29.38
N PRO A 140 -26.25 0.31 -30.47
CA PRO A 140 -27.62 0.79 -30.40
C PRO A 140 -28.50 -0.38 -29.95
N ASN A 141 -28.93 -0.37 -28.68
CA ASN A 141 -29.85 -1.38 -28.22
C ASN A 141 -31.16 -1.21 -28.99
N ALA A 142 -31.66 -2.27 -29.62
CA ALA A 142 -32.95 -2.25 -30.32
C ALA A 142 -34.15 -1.81 -29.43
N GLU A 143 -33.96 -1.73 -28.10
CA GLU A 143 -34.93 -1.24 -27.13
C GLU A 143 -34.83 0.28 -26.82
N SER A 144 -33.78 1.00 -27.24
CA SER A 144 -33.61 2.44 -26.95
C SER A 144 -34.32 3.36 -27.96
N SER A 145 -34.58 2.89 -29.17
CA SER A 145 -35.11 3.69 -30.29
C SER A 145 -36.59 4.11 -30.17
N SER A 146 -37.31 3.66 -29.12
CA SER A 146 -38.74 4.00 -28.91
C SER A 146 -39.09 4.46 -27.49
N ARG A 147 -38.16 5.02 -26.72
CA ARG A 147 -38.50 5.57 -25.39
C ARG A 147 -39.10 6.96 -25.52
N ARG A 148 -40.41 7.00 -25.80
CA ARG A 148 -41.25 8.16 -25.43
C ARG A 148 -41.09 8.34 -23.92
N VAL A 149 -40.50 9.46 -23.51
CA VAL A 149 -40.57 9.94 -22.13
C VAL A 149 -42.05 10.23 -21.85
N SER A 150 -42.77 9.22 -21.35
CA SER A 150 -44.19 9.33 -21.02
C SER A 150 -44.31 10.17 -19.76
N SER A 151 -44.67 11.43 -19.94
CA SER A 151 -44.80 12.45 -18.89
C SER A 151 -45.97 12.24 -17.92
N ASN A 152 -46.69 11.10 -17.99
CA ASN A 152 -47.91 10.86 -17.22
C ASN A 152 -47.84 9.54 -16.42
N SER A 153 -47.18 9.53 -15.26
CA SER A 153 -47.60 8.67 -14.14
C SER A 153 -47.01 9.15 -12.81
N ASN A 154 -47.86 9.36 -11.80
CA ASN A 154 -47.52 9.72 -10.42
C ASN A 154 -46.84 8.59 -9.61
N LYS A 155 -45.96 7.80 -10.24
CA LYS A 155 -45.04 6.90 -9.55
C LYS A 155 -43.64 7.42 -9.81
N VAL A 156 -42.77 7.33 -8.81
CA VAL A 156 -41.32 7.56 -8.93
C VAL A 156 -40.77 6.52 -9.92
N SER A 157 -40.97 6.77 -11.21
CA SER A 157 -40.43 5.99 -12.30
C SER A 157 -39.03 6.54 -12.51
N GLU A 158 -38.02 5.75 -12.16
CA GLU A 158 -36.64 6.04 -12.52
C GLU A 158 -36.54 6.38 -14.02
N ASP A 159 -35.79 7.43 -14.36
CA ASP A 159 -35.55 7.79 -15.75
C ASP A 159 -34.91 6.59 -16.46
N PRO A 160 -35.55 6.01 -17.49
CA PRO A 160 -35.06 4.81 -18.13
C PRO A 160 -33.67 5.02 -18.78
N LEU A 161 -33.30 6.25 -19.13
CA LEU A 161 -31.95 6.60 -19.59
C LEU A 161 -30.95 6.62 -18.43
N ALA A 162 -31.34 7.09 -17.25
CA ALA A 162 -30.49 7.01 -16.06
C ALA A 162 -30.22 5.55 -15.65
N THR A 163 -31.22 4.66 -15.76
CA THR A 163 -31.02 3.21 -15.55
C THR A 163 -30.07 2.61 -16.59
N ALA A 164 -30.19 3.01 -17.87
CA ALA A 164 -29.30 2.55 -18.93
C ALA A 164 -27.86 3.05 -18.74
N ALA A 165 -27.69 4.32 -18.37
CA ALA A 165 -26.39 4.90 -18.01
C ALA A 165 -25.76 4.14 -16.85
N THR A 166 -26.54 3.89 -15.78
CA THR A 166 -26.09 3.15 -14.61
C THR A 166 -25.56 1.77 -15.01
N LYS A 167 -26.25 1.05 -15.91
CA LYS A 167 -25.81 -0.26 -16.43
C LYS A 167 -24.51 -0.17 -17.23
N GLN A 168 -24.39 0.81 -18.13
CA GLN A 168 -23.17 1.01 -18.93
C GLN A 168 -21.95 1.28 -18.05
N GLN A 169 -22.17 2.01 -16.96
CA GLN A 169 -21.13 2.51 -16.07
C GLN A 169 -20.89 1.61 -14.86
N LEU A 170 -21.46 0.39 -14.87
CA LEU A 170 -21.17 -0.62 -13.86
C LEU A 170 -19.67 -0.93 -13.86
N GLY A 171 -19.12 -1.06 -12.65
CA GLY A 171 -17.71 -1.38 -12.47
C GLY A 171 -16.75 -0.18 -12.54
N LEU A 172 -17.25 1.07 -12.58
CA LEU A 172 -16.39 2.27 -12.54
C LEU A 172 -15.42 2.26 -11.35
N GLY A 173 -15.90 1.84 -10.17
CA GLY A 173 -15.07 1.72 -8.97
C GLY A 173 -13.96 0.66 -9.10
N VAL A 174 -14.23 -0.44 -9.82
CA VAL A 174 -13.25 -1.51 -10.08
C VAL A 174 -12.27 -1.09 -11.18
N ALA A 175 -12.74 -0.33 -12.17
CA ALA A 175 -11.93 0.15 -13.28
C ALA A 175 -10.71 0.97 -12.80
N ARG A 176 -10.83 1.67 -11.66
CA ARG A 176 -9.69 2.35 -11.01
C ARG A 176 -8.45 1.45 -10.92
N HIS A 177 -8.61 0.18 -10.56
CA HIS A 177 -7.49 -0.75 -10.39
C HIS A 177 -6.93 -1.28 -11.71
N ALA A 178 -7.74 -1.36 -12.77
CA ALA A 178 -7.31 -1.83 -14.08
C ALA A 178 -6.52 -0.76 -14.86
N TYR A 179 -6.82 0.52 -14.64
CA TYR A 179 -6.26 1.64 -15.40
C TYR A 179 -5.27 2.50 -14.61
N ALA A 180 -5.04 2.22 -13.33
CA ALA A 180 -3.97 2.86 -12.58
C ALA A 180 -2.61 2.42 -13.13
N LEU A 181 -1.92 3.32 -13.84
CA LEU A 181 -0.56 3.06 -14.36
C LEU A 181 0.47 2.83 -13.25
N ASN A 182 0.19 3.35 -12.06
CA ASN A 182 1.03 3.24 -10.89
C ASN A 182 0.15 3.00 -9.65
N LEU A 183 0.38 1.92 -8.93
CA LEU A 183 -0.37 1.58 -7.71
C LEU A 183 -0.13 2.57 -6.57
N HIS A 184 0.94 3.35 -6.67
CA HIS A 184 1.26 4.39 -5.71
C HIS A 184 0.61 5.75 -6.01
N GLU A 185 -0.26 5.79 -7.02
CA GLU A 185 -0.99 6.95 -7.47
C GLU A 185 -2.49 6.74 -7.27
N GLU A 186 -3.19 7.83 -6.96
CA GLU A 186 -4.63 7.83 -6.78
C GLU A 186 -5.33 8.27 -8.06
N LEU A 187 -6.09 7.35 -8.65
CA LEU A 187 -6.92 7.61 -9.83
C LEU A 187 -8.39 7.78 -9.41
N LEU A 188 -8.97 8.94 -9.71
CA LEU A 188 -10.40 9.19 -9.51
C LEU A 188 -11.16 9.02 -10.83
N MET A 189 -12.05 8.03 -10.89
CA MET A 189 -12.81 7.71 -12.10
C MET A 189 -14.16 8.43 -12.14
N HIS A 190 -14.46 9.06 -13.28
CA HIS A 190 -15.72 9.67 -13.64
C HIS A 190 -16.33 8.98 -14.87
N ALA A 191 -17.65 9.08 -15.03
CA ALA A 191 -18.37 8.41 -16.11
C ALA A 191 -19.46 9.28 -16.75
N VAL A 192 -19.53 9.25 -18.08
CA VAL A 192 -20.56 9.93 -18.88
C VAL A 192 -21.10 8.99 -19.95
N SER A 193 -22.43 8.94 -20.09
CA SER A 193 -23.10 8.24 -21.19
C SER A 193 -23.84 9.22 -22.10
N PHE A 194 -23.57 9.21 -23.40
CA PHE A 194 -24.29 10.00 -24.41
C PHE A 194 -25.33 9.14 -25.13
N PHE A 195 -26.59 9.54 -25.05
CA PHE A 195 -27.73 8.89 -25.69
C PHE A 195 -28.36 9.77 -26.75
N ALA A 196 -28.75 9.16 -27.85
CA ALA A 196 -29.47 9.78 -28.95
C ALA A 196 -30.98 9.74 -28.64
N VAL A 197 -31.64 10.90 -28.62
CA VAL A 197 -33.06 11.00 -28.24
C VAL A 197 -33.89 11.71 -29.30
N SER A 198 -35.10 11.21 -29.51
CA SER A 198 -36.10 11.85 -30.39
C SER A 198 -36.92 12.86 -29.56
N GLU A 199 -36.32 13.99 -29.20
CA GLU A 199 -37.05 15.10 -28.58
C GLU A 199 -37.67 16.02 -29.64
N PRO A 200 -38.93 16.46 -29.47
CA PRO A 200 -39.59 17.37 -30.42
C PRO A 200 -39.05 18.82 -30.35
N ASP A 201 -38.46 19.25 -29.23
CA ASP A 201 -38.08 20.67 -28.99
C ASP A 201 -36.62 20.90 -28.51
N GLY A 202 -35.82 19.84 -28.36
CA GLY A 202 -34.43 19.96 -27.91
C GLY A 202 -33.49 20.33 -29.06
N LYS A 203 -32.97 21.56 -29.09
CA LYS A 203 -31.91 21.98 -30.04
C LYS A 203 -30.48 21.80 -29.50
N SER A 204 -30.33 21.40 -28.25
CA SER A 204 -29.04 21.34 -27.55
C SER A 204 -28.86 20.04 -26.79
N VAL A 205 -27.59 19.71 -26.50
CA VAL A 205 -27.24 18.59 -25.63
C VAL A 205 -27.60 18.96 -24.20
N ARG A 206 -28.26 18.05 -23.47
CA ARG A 206 -28.57 18.23 -22.04
C ARG A 206 -27.93 17.13 -21.23
N CYS A 207 -27.20 17.51 -20.18
CA CYS A 207 -26.56 16.56 -19.28
C CYS A 207 -27.21 16.58 -17.89
N PHE A 208 -27.35 15.40 -17.32
CA PHE A 208 -27.95 15.16 -16.02
C PHE A 208 -26.95 14.42 -15.14
N LEU A 209 -26.78 14.92 -13.92
CA LEU A 209 -25.97 14.29 -12.88
C LEU A 209 -26.86 13.37 -12.06
N PHE A 210 -26.41 12.15 -11.81
CA PHE A 210 -27.06 11.24 -10.84
C PHE A 210 -26.25 11.14 -9.55
N ASP A 211 -24.93 11.34 -9.61
CA ASP A 211 -24.10 11.59 -8.43
C ASP A 211 -22.89 12.49 -8.79
N GLU A 212 -21.99 12.69 -7.82
CA GLU A 212 -20.80 13.54 -7.94
C GLU A 212 -19.79 13.12 -9.03
N ARG A 213 -19.85 11.88 -9.53
CA ARG A 213 -18.84 11.32 -10.44
C ARG A 213 -19.40 10.86 -11.78
N ARG A 214 -20.71 11.01 -11.97
CA ARG A 214 -21.43 10.09 -12.83
C ARG A 214 -22.62 10.83 -13.45
N ALA A 215 -22.61 10.91 -14.78
CA ALA A 215 -23.54 11.72 -15.57
C ALA A 215 -24.02 10.99 -16.83
N TYR A 216 -25.13 11.47 -17.39
CA TYR A 216 -25.57 11.10 -18.74
C TYR A 216 -26.02 12.33 -19.50
N CYS A 217 -25.84 12.32 -20.81
CA CYS A 217 -26.21 13.40 -21.69
C CYS A 217 -27.13 12.88 -22.78
N THR A 218 -28.09 13.71 -23.16
CA THR A 218 -29.04 13.46 -24.24
C THR A 218 -28.70 14.35 -25.42
N VAL A 219 -28.62 13.74 -26.60
CA VAL A 219 -28.27 14.40 -27.86
C VAL A 219 -29.47 14.26 -28.81
N PRO A 220 -30.03 15.36 -29.34
CA PRO A 220 -31.16 15.28 -30.26
C PRO A 220 -30.79 14.50 -31.53
N ASN A 221 -31.60 13.52 -31.92
CA ASN A 221 -31.38 12.68 -33.11
C ASN A 221 -31.32 13.47 -34.42
N ASN A 222 -32.03 14.60 -34.47
CA ASN A 222 -32.11 15.52 -35.60
C ASN A 222 -31.14 16.71 -35.48
N ALA A 223 -30.20 16.70 -34.53
CA ALA A 223 -29.22 17.77 -34.39
C ALA A 223 -28.32 17.85 -35.63
N ALA A 224 -28.11 19.07 -36.14
CA ALA A 224 -27.19 19.30 -37.24
C ALA A 224 -25.75 18.91 -36.83
N PRO A 225 -24.92 18.39 -37.75
CA PRO A 225 -23.55 17.98 -37.45
C PRO A 225 -22.70 19.08 -36.78
N ASP A 226 -22.90 20.34 -37.17
CA ASP A 226 -22.17 21.47 -36.59
C ASP A 226 -22.57 21.76 -35.15
N VAL A 227 -23.84 21.48 -34.79
CA VAL A 227 -24.31 21.55 -33.40
C VAL A 227 -23.65 20.44 -32.59
N ILE A 228 -23.64 19.20 -33.09
CA ILE A 228 -23.00 18.06 -32.40
C ILE A 228 -21.50 18.34 -32.16
N LYS A 229 -20.79 18.85 -33.17
CA LYS A 229 -19.37 19.23 -33.09
C LYS A 229 -19.07 20.30 -32.05
N ARG A 230 -20.06 21.14 -31.69
CA ARG A 230 -19.91 22.18 -30.66
C ARG A 230 -20.36 21.70 -29.29
N GLU A 231 -21.53 21.09 -29.22
CA GLU A 231 -22.22 20.80 -27.97
C GLU A 231 -21.63 19.59 -27.23
N ILE A 232 -21.18 18.53 -27.93
CA ILE A 232 -20.54 17.38 -27.27
C ILE A 232 -19.23 17.81 -26.58
N PRO A 233 -18.30 18.51 -27.25
CA PRO A 233 -17.11 19.03 -26.58
C PRO A 233 -17.43 19.96 -25.41
N ALA A 234 -18.42 20.86 -25.58
CA ALA A 234 -18.83 21.77 -24.52
C ALA A 234 -19.40 21.03 -23.29
N ALA A 235 -20.20 19.98 -23.50
CA ALA A 235 -20.73 19.14 -22.45
C ALA A 235 -19.61 18.44 -21.66
N ILE A 236 -18.65 17.82 -22.36
CA ILE A 236 -17.50 17.15 -21.73
C ILE A 236 -16.65 18.15 -20.96
N GLY A 237 -16.31 19.29 -21.58
CA GLY A 237 -15.54 20.34 -20.93
C GLY A 237 -16.22 20.88 -19.67
N THR A 238 -17.53 21.10 -19.72
CA THR A 238 -18.30 21.59 -18.56
C THR A 238 -18.35 20.56 -17.44
N LEU A 239 -18.59 19.28 -17.75
CA LEU A 239 -18.60 18.21 -16.76
C LEU A 239 -17.23 18.01 -16.12
N MET A 240 -16.17 18.02 -16.92
CA MET A 240 -14.79 17.93 -16.44
C MET A 240 -14.41 19.12 -15.56
N ALA A 241 -14.79 20.33 -15.95
CA ALA A 241 -14.58 21.55 -15.18
C ALA A 241 -15.28 21.45 -13.81
N GLY A 242 -16.53 21.00 -13.80
CA GLY A 242 -17.30 20.76 -12.57
C GLY A 242 -16.67 19.71 -11.66
N TRP A 243 -16.30 18.54 -12.19
CA TRP A 243 -15.69 17.46 -11.41
C TRP A 243 -14.31 17.81 -10.86
N MET A 244 -13.54 18.64 -11.57
CA MET A 244 -12.21 19.07 -11.15
C MET A 244 -12.24 20.33 -10.27
N GLU A 245 -13.41 20.94 -10.05
CA GLU A 245 -13.56 22.26 -9.40
C GLU A 245 -12.73 23.35 -10.10
N ILE A 246 -12.73 23.36 -11.44
CA ILE A 246 -12.05 24.36 -12.27
C ILE A 246 -13.11 25.27 -12.90
N ASP A 247 -13.02 26.57 -12.67
CA ASP A 247 -13.99 27.53 -13.23
C ASP A 247 -14.00 27.52 -14.76
N ASN A 248 -12.82 27.49 -15.39
CA ASN A 248 -12.66 27.53 -16.84
C ASN A 248 -11.27 27.04 -17.29
N PHE A 249 -11.22 26.03 -18.16
CA PHE A 249 -9.95 25.52 -18.73
C PHE A 249 -9.20 26.53 -19.63
N HIS A 250 -9.89 27.52 -20.18
CA HIS A 250 -9.27 28.58 -21.01
C HIS A 250 -8.54 29.63 -20.17
N SER A 251 -8.89 29.81 -18.90
CA SER A 251 -8.29 30.82 -18.04
C SER A 251 -7.02 30.28 -17.39
N VAL A 252 -5.87 30.88 -17.71
CA VAL A 252 -4.59 30.55 -17.08
C VAL A 252 -4.65 30.79 -15.57
N ASP A 253 -5.29 31.87 -15.13
CA ASP A 253 -5.44 32.19 -13.70
C ASP A 253 -6.30 31.17 -12.97
N ALA A 254 -7.41 30.71 -13.59
CA ALA A 254 -8.26 29.67 -12.99
C ALA A 254 -7.48 28.36 -12.82
N LYS A 255 -6.71 27.96 -13.84
CA LYS A 255 -5.86 26.76 -13.78
C LYS A 255 -4.75 26.88 -12.73
N ASN A 256 -4.09 28.03 -12.64
CA ASN A 256 -3.05 28.27 -11.63
C ASN A 256 -3.63 28.26 -10.22
N ARG A 257 -4.79 28.89 -10.00
CA ARG A 257 -5.49 28.89 -8.71
C ARG A 257 -5.91 27.48 -8.31
N TRP A 258 -6.46 26.72 -9.26
CA TRP A 258 -6.82 25.32 -9.05
C TRP A 258 -5.60 24.49 -8.63
N ALA A 259 -4.49 24.58 -9.36
CA ALA A 259 -3.28 23.84 -9.04
C ALA A 259 -2.66 24.24 -7.69
N ALA A 260 -2.62 25.54 -7.38
CA ALA A 260 -2.16 26.03 -6.09
C ALA A 260 -3.03 25.50 -4.93
N THR A 261 -4.36 25.54 -5.09
CA THR A 261 -5.32 25.01 -4.10
C THR A 261 -5.14 23.50 -3.91
N ARG A 262 -4.99 22.77 -5.01
CA ARG A 262 -4.74 21.33 -5.04
C ARG A 262 -3.45 20.96 -4.30
N ASN A 263 -2.36 21.69 -4.57
CA ASN A 263 -1.09 21.54 -3.87
C ASN A 263 -1.20 21.86 -2.38
N ALA A 264 -1.91 22.94 -2.03
CA ALA A 264 -2.17 23.32 -0.64
C ALA A 264 -2.96 22.24 0.13
N ARG A 265 -4.07 21.74 -0.45
CA ARG A 265 -4.86 20.64 0.13
C ARG A 265 -4.00 19.38 0.33
N SER A 266 -3.19 19.03 -0.66
CA SER A 266 -2.28 17.88 -0.59
C SER A 266 -1.24 18.04 0.52
N CYS A 267 -0.70 19.26 0.69
CA CYS A 267 0.22 19.61 1.77
C CYS A 267 -0.41 19.47 3.16
N HIS A 268 -1.61 20.01 3.35
CA HIS A 268 -2.35 19.86 4.62
C HIS A 268 -2.62 18.38 4.93
N TYR A 269 -3.02 17.60 3.92
CA TYR A 269 -3.23 16.17 4.09
C TYR A 269 -1.97 15.42 4.53
N ALA A 270 -0.84 15.57 3.81
CA ALA A 270 0.37 14.85 4.20
C ALA A 270 0.91 15.29 5.56
N LEU A 271 0.82 16.58 5.93
CA LEU A 271 1.20 17.04 7.27
C LEU A 271 0.32 16.40 8.36
N ARG A 272 -0.99 16.28 8.09
CA ARG A 272 -1.92 15.57 8.97
C ARG A 272 -1.53 14.10 9.12
N ALA A 273 -1.29 13.40 8.01
CA ALA A 273 -0.90 11.99 8.00
C ALA A 273 0.41 11.75 8.77
N LEU A 274 1.45 12.57 8.52
CA LEU A 274 2.72 12.49 9.24
C LEU A 274 2.58 12.82 10.73
N LYS A 275 1.70 13.75 11.11
CA LYS A 275 1.40 14.03 12.52
C LYS A 275 0.73 12.83 13.19
N GLN A 276 -0.21 12.18 12.50
CA GLN A 276 -0.87 10.96 13.01
C GLN A 276 0.13 9.81 13.16
N LEU A 277 1.00 9.61 12.18
CA LEU A 277 2.09 8.65 12.26
C LEU A 277 3.01 8.96 13.45
N LYS A 278 3.42 10.22 13.62
CA LYS A 278 4.24 10.64 14.76
C LYS A 278 3.57 10.31 16.10
N MET A 279 2.28 10.61 16.25
CA MET A 279 1.54 10.26 17.47
C MET A 279 1.51 8.74 17.71
N SER A 280 1.35 7.94 16.65
CA SER A 280 1.37 6.48 16.75
C SER A 280 2.74 5.93 17.17
N VAL A 281 3.83 6.47 16.58
CA VAL A 281 5.21 6.08 16.89
C VAL A 281 5.60 6.53 18.30
N ASP A 282 5.27 7.76 18.69
CA ASP A 282 5.56 8.29 20.03
C ASP A 282 4.81 7.48 21.12
N ALA A 283 3.59 6.99 20.83
CA ALA A 283 2.84 6.13 21.74
C ALA A 283 3.45 4.73 21.90
N HIS A 284 4.32 4.31 20.97
CA HIS A 284 4.98 3.01 20.97
C HIS A 284 6.50 3.19 20.78
N SER A 285 7.14 4.02 21.63
CA SER A 285 8.58 4.30 21.53
C SER A 285 9.48 3.06 21.63
N GLU A 286 8.96 1.99 22.22
CA GLU A 286 9.63 0.69 22.32
C GLU A 286 9.63 -0.10 21.00
N MET A 287 8.81 0.28 20.02
CA MET A 287 8.70 -0.39 18.72
C MET A 287 9.86 0.05 17.81
N PRO A 288 10.83 -0.83 17.50
CA PRO A 288 11.85 -0.51 16.51
C PRO A 288 11.20 -0.41 15.14
N ILE A 289 11.56 0.64 14.39
CA ILE A 289 11.04 0.87 13.04
C ILE A 289 11.84 -0.02 12.07
N PRO A 290 11.18 -0.96 11.35
CA PRO A 290 11.87 -1.92 10.48
C PRO A 290 12.58 -1.30 9.27
N GLU A 291 13.74 -1.83 8.89
CA GLU A 291 14.51 -1.39 7.70
C GLU A 291 13.66 -1.36 6.41
N GLY A 292 12.67 -2.26 6.28
CA GLY A 292 11.74 -2.29 5.16
C GLY A 292 10.95 -0.99 4.96
N VAL A 293 10.88 -0.11 5.97
CA VAL A 293 10.22 1.19 5.89
C VAL A 293 11.13 2.26 5.24
N ASN A 294 12.44 2.03 5.17
CA ASN A 294 13.40 3.00 4.61
C ASN A 294 13.04 3.44 3.19
N GLY A 295 12.62 2.49 2.33
CA GLY A 295 12.22 2.80 0.96
C GLY A 295 11.06 3.80 0.88
N ALA A 296 10.07 3.67 1.77
CA ALA A 296 8.95 4.60 1.86
C ALA A 296 9.40 5.99 2.35
N VAL A 297 10.32 6.04 3.30
CA VAL A 297 10.89 7.30 3.82
C VAL A 297 11.73 8.03 2.77
N VAL A 298 12.60 7.31 2.06
CA VAL A 298 13.42 7.86 0.97
C VAL A 298 12.53 8.40 -0.15
N ARG A 299 11.48 7.64 -0.51
CA ARG A 299 10.48 8.10 -1.49
C ARG A 299 9.81 9.39 -1.03
N LEU A 300 9.37 9.46 0.22
CA LEU A 300 8.74 10.65 0.79
C LEU A 300 9.68 11.87 0.72
N GLN A 301 10.95 11.72 1.11
CA GLN A 301 11.95 12.79 1.04
C GLN A 301 12.20 13.26 -0.39
N THR A 302 12.28 12.32 -1.34
CA THR A 302 12.42 12.64 -2.77
C THR A 302 11.25 13.50 -3.26
N LEU A 303 10.01 13.13 -2.90
CA LEU A 303 8.81 13.88 -3.28
C LEU A 303 8.73 15.27 -2.63
N ILE A 304 9.23 15.43 -1.39
CA ILE A 304 9.37 16.75 -0.74
C ILE A 304 10.32 17.63 -1.55
N ASN A 305 11.48 17.10 -1.92
CA ASN A 305 12.50 17.84 -2.66
C ASN A 305 11.97 18.27 -4.04
N GLU A 306 11.34 17.34 -4.76
CA GLU A 306 10.73 17.56 -6.07
C GLU A 306 9.48 18.47 -6.01
N GLY A 307 8.85 18.64 -4.85
CA GLY A 307 7.63 19.44 -4.72
C GLY A 307 6.39 18.80 -5.35
N LYS A 308 6.37 17.46 -5.49
CA LYS A 308 5.22 16.72 -6.04
C LYS A 308 4.16 16.49 -4.97
N PHE A 309 3.42 17.53 -4.61
CA PHE A 309 2.56 17.54 -3.42
C PHE A 309 1.44 16.48 -3.42
N ALA A 310 0.80 16.20 -4.56
CA ALA A 310 -0.25 15.19 -4.63
C ALA A 310 0.31 13.77 -4.38
N GLN A 311 1.45 13.44 -4.99
CA GLN A 311 2.13 12.17 -4.75
C GLN A 311 2.69 12.09 -3.32
N LEU A 312 3.14 13.22 -2.77
CA LEU A 312 3.58 13.35 -1.39
C LEU A 312 2.46 13.04 -0.39
N ALA A 313 1.25 13.56 -0.62
CA ALA A 313 0.05 13.26 0.17
C ALA A 313 -0.19 11.76 0.26
N ARG A 314 -0.11 11.07 -0.87
CA ARG A 314 -0.25 9.61 -0.93
C ARG A 314 0.90 8.87 -0.26
N ALA A 315 2.14 9.28 -0.48
CA ALA A 315 3.30 8.65 0.15
C ALA A 315 3.29 8.79 1.68
N ALA A 316 2.79 9.92 2.22
CA ALA A 316 2.60 10.09 3.66
C ALA A 316 1.49 9.17 4.21
N ASP A 317 0.41 8.98 3.44
CA ASP A 317 -0.66 8.03 3.75
C ASP A 317 -0.16 6.58 3.77
N ASP A 318 0.58 6.19 2.73
CA ASP A 318 1.20 4.86 2.60
C ASP A 318 2.15 4.59 3.78
N LEU A 319 2.91 5.61 4.21
CA LEU A 319 3.79 5.50 5.38
C LEU A 319 2.99 5.38 6.69
N GLN A 320 1.92 6.16 6.85
CA GLN A 320 1.05 6.07 8.03
C GLN A 320 0.43 4.68 8.19
N PHE A 321 -0.02 4.08 7.08
CA PHE A 321 -0.68 2.77 7.06
C PHE A 321 0.26 1.61 6.70
N HIS A 322 1.57 1.85 6.75
CA HIS A 322 2.54 0.82 6.41
C HIS A 322 2.41 -0.36 7.39
N GLN A 323 2.24 -1.58 6.87
CA GLN A 323 1.96 -2.77 7.69
C GLN A 323 2.99 -2.95 8.82
N LEU A 324 4.27 -2.69 8.51
CA LEU A 324 5.38 -2.77 9.48
C LEU A 324 5.38 -1.68 10.56
N LEU A 325 4.55 -0.65 10.44
CA LEU A 325 4.37 0.42 11.42
C LEU A 325 3.07 0.28 12.21
N LEU A 326 2.22 -0.71 11.87
CA LEU A 326 0.97 -0.94 12.58
C LEU A 326 1.23 -1.70 13.89
N PRO A 327 0.72 -1.18 15.03
CA PRO A 327 0.95 -1.81 16.33
C PRO A 327 0.34 -3.21 16.44
N GLN A 328 -0.65 -3.56 15.61
CA GLN A 328 -1.29 -4.88 15.62
C GLN A 328 -0.38 -6.03 15.15
N ILE A 329 0.69 -5.73 14.41
CA ILE A 329 1.66 -6.72 13.91
C ILE A 329 2.91 -6.73 14.81
N TYR A 330 3.01 -5.79 15.76
CA TYR A 330 4.13 -5.71 16.67
C TYR A 330 4.07 -6.83 17.70
N ILE A 331 5.04 -7.74 17.62
CA ILE A 331 5.35 -8.67 18.69
C ILE A 331 6.41 -8.00 19.55
N PRO A 332 6.11 -7.68 20.83
CA PRO A 332 7.09 -7.04 21.70
C PRO A 332 8.33 -7.91 21.83
N TRP A 333 9.50 -7.27 22.00
CA TRP A 333 10.78 -7.95 21.86
C TRP A 333 10.96 -9.11 22.84
N ASP A 334 10.41 -8.98 24.04
CA ASP A 334 10.33 -10.06 25.03
C ASP A 334 9.54 -11.27 24.50
N GLN A 335 8.39 -11.03 23.88
CA GLN A 335 7.58 -12.09 23.28
C GLN A 335 8.22 -12.68 22.01
N ALA A 336 8.90 -11.87 21.21
CA ALA A 336 9.66 -12.36 20.05
C ALA A 336 10.81 -13.26 20.50
N LEU A 337 11.53 -12.86 21.56
CA LEU A 337 12.60 -13.66 22.16
C LEU A 337 12.06 -14.97 22.75
N VAL A 338 10.94 -14.93 23.47
CA VAL A 338 10.28 -16.13 24.01
C VAL A 338 9.79 -17.05 22.88
N ASN A 339 9.20 -16.51 21.81
CA ASN A 339 8.76 -17.27 20.65
C ASN A 339 9.95 -17.91 19.91
N HIS A 340 11.01 -17.16 19.67
CA HIS A 340 12.21 -17.70 19.02
C HIS A 340 12.93 -18.73 19.89
N LEU A 341 13.07 -18.50 21.20
CA LEU A 341 13.66 -19.47 22.12
C LEU A 341 12.82 -20.75 22.23
N SER A 342 11.49 -20.62 22.27
CA SER A 342 10.59 -21.79 22.33
C SER A 342 10.59 -22.59 21.03
N ILE A 343 10.79 -21.96 19.86
CA ILE A 343 10.99 -22.66 18.58
C ILE A 343 12.38 -23.30 18.49
N LEU A 344 13.42 -22.64 19.01
CA LEU A 344 14.81 -23.11 18.91
C LEU A 344 15.16 -24.20 19.93
N MET A 345 14.52 -24.22 21.11
CA MET A 345 14.79 -25.22 22.15
C MET A 345 14.58 -26.67 21.67
N PRO A 346 13.47 -27.01 20.97
CA PRO A 346 13.29 -28.34 20.39
C PRO A 346 14.38 -28.71 19.38
N ILE A 347 14.81 -27.78 18.53
CA ILE A 347 15.88 -28.02 17.55
C ILE A 347 17.19 -28.31 18.28
N TYR A 348 17.52 -27.53 19.31
CA TYR A 348 18.67 -27.78 20.17
C TYR A 348 18.58 -29.15 20.87
N GLY A 349 17.39 -29.52 21.38
CA GLY A 349 17.13 -30.82 21.98
C GLY A 349 17.34 -31.99 21.00
N VAL A 350 16.84 -31.87 19.77
CA VAL A 350 17.02 -32.89 18.73
C VAL A 350 18.48 -33.01 18.31
N VAL A 351 19.19 -31.89 18.12
CA VAL A 351 20.62 -31.92 17.77
C VAL A 351 21.45 -32.56 18.88
N THR A 352 21.21 -32.20 20.14
CA THR A 352 21.95 -32.76 21.28
C THR A 352 21.67 -34.26 21.48
N LEU A 353 20.41 -34.68 21.36
CA LEU A 353 20.04 -36.10 21.38
C LEU A 353 20.63 -36.86 20.19
N GLY A 354 20.55 -36.31 18.98
CA GLY A 354 21.10 -36.92 17.77
C GLY A 354 22.60 -37.14 17.86
N VAL A 355 23.36 -36.16 18.35
CA VAL A 355 24.80 -36.32 18.57
C VAL A 355 25.09 -37.36 19.65
N LYS A 356 24.31 -37.41 20.73
CA LYS A 356 24.44 -38.44 21.77
C LYS A 356 24.22 -39.85 21.21
N LEU A 357 23.17 -40.04 20.42
CA LEU A 357 22.87 -41.32 19.77
C LEU A 357 23.94 -41.75 18.77
N ILE A 358 24.47 -40.82 17.96
CA ILE A 358 25.58 -41.11 17.03
C ILE A 358 26.83 -41.55 17.78
N LYS A 359 27.13 -40.92 18.92
CA LYS A 359 28.27 -41.28 19.77
C LYS A 359 28.10 -42.69 20.35
N GLU A 360 26.92 -42.99 20.90
CA GLU A 360 26.59 -44.31 21.46
C GLU A 360 26.65 -45.41 20.38
N ALA A 361 26.12 -45.13 19.18
CA ALA A 361 26.18 -46.06 18.05
C ALA A 361 27.62 -46.34 17.59
N HIS A 362 28.49 -45.33 17.55
CA HIS A 362 29.90 -45.53 17.24
C HIS A 362 30.61 -46.37 18.31
N GLN A 363 30.33 -46.15 19.59
CA GLN A 363 30.94 -46.90 20.69
C GLN A 363 30.54 -48.39 20.66
N SER A 364 29.25 -48.69 20.42
CA SER A 364 28.77 -50.06 20.25
C SER A 364 29.43 -50.78 19.07
N LYS A 365 29.70 -50.06 17.98
CA LYS A 365 30.38 -50.63 16.80
C LYS A 365 31.84 -51.03 17.08
N TYR A 366 32.55 -50.25 17.90
CA TYR A 366 33.93 -50.59 18.31
C TYR A 366 33.99 -51.75 19.30
N GLU A 367 32.99 -51.90 20.19
CA GLU A 367 32.93 -53.04 21.13
C GLU A 367 32.61 -54.36 20.41
N MET A 368 31.81 -54.35 19.33
CA MET A 368 31.57 -55.54 18.50
C MET A 368 32.75 -55.94 17.60
N THR A 369 33.77 -55.08 17.43
CA THR A 369 34.96 -55.42 16.62
C THR A 369 36.07 -56.08 17.46
N PHE A 370 35.88 -56.19 18.78
CA PHE A 370 36.83 -56.74 19.74
C PHE A 370 36.40 -58.09 20.35
N ILE A 371 35.45 -58.78 19.71
CA ILE A 371 35.08 -60.18 20.02
C ILE A 371 35.63 -61.09 18.93
#